data_AF-W4UUD5-F1
#
_entry.id   AF-W4UUD5-F1
#
_cell.length_a   1.000
_cell.length_b   1.000
_cell.length_c   1.000
_cell.angle_alpha   90.00
_cell.angle_beta   90.00
_cell.angle_gamma   90.00
#
_symmetry.space_group_name_H-M   'P 1'
#
loop_
_entity.id
_entity.type
_entity.pdbx_description
1 polymer ?
#
loop_
_entity_poly.entity_id
_entity_poly.type
_entity_poly.pdbx_seq_one_letter_code
_entity_poly.pdbx_strand_id
1 'polypeptide(L)'
;MSGASLSEIEVWTTPIVLAALISFVGSLAMWWIYFDTSSEAGAEKIMKVDNPGLLGLKYHSIHVILVGALILCAVGDELVVNHPLGYMSASDVFVIIVGPIIYLIANMVYKWFTCRIIAKSHTVAIVALVVLILFSSYLNLIVCNALSVSIFVFISIYEVVDSKKKVHKKIKE
;
A
#
# COMPACT_ATOMS: atom_id res chain seq x y z
N MET A 1 2.63 -10.20 -5.08
CA MET A 1 1.81 -10.66 -6.25
C MET A 1 2.75 -11.18 -7.34
N SER A 2 3.21 -12.43 -7.27
CA SER A 2 4.33 -12.95 -8.09
C SER A 2 4.10 -14.36 -8.70
N GLY A 3 2.84 -14.77 -8.86
CA GLY A 3 2.50 -16.16 -9.20
C GLY A 3 3.12 -16.70 -10.50
N ALA A 4 3.26 -15.86 -11.52
CA ALA A 4 3.90 -16.24 -12.79
C ALA A 4 5.42 -16.43 -12.62
N SER A 5 6.11 -15.44 -12.06
CA SER A 5 7.56 -15.51 -11.85
C SER A 5 7.96 -16.66 -10.92
N LEU A 6 7.16 -16.96 -9.89
CA LEU A 6 7.39 -18.13 -9.02
C LEU A 6 7.26 -19.48 -9.73
N SER A 7 6.50 -19.55 -10.82
CA SER A 7 6.33 -20.78 -11.61
C SER A 7 7.52 -21.08 -12.52
N GLU A 8 8.32 -20.07 -12.85
CA GLU A 8 9.50 -20.17 -13.71
C GLU A 8 10.80 -20.44 -12.92
N ILE A 9 10.74 -20.42 -11.58
CA ILE A 9 11.91 -20.63 -10.73
C ILE A 9 12.23 -22.12 -10.61
N GLU A 10 13.29 -22.54 -11.30
CA GLU A 10 13.80 -23.92 -11.25
C GLU A 10 14.47 -24.26 -9.89
N VAL A 11 15.08 -23.26 -9.23
CA VAL A 11 15.83 -23.45 -7.96
C VAL A 11 15.33 -22.49 -6.88
N TRP A 12 14.66 -23.06 -5.88
CA TRP A 12 14.19 -22.32 -4.71
C TRP A 12 15.32 -22.02 -3.73
N THR A 13 15.84 -20.80 -3.76
CA THR A 13 16.85 -20.32 -2.82
C THR A 13 16.21 -19.50 -1.68
N THR A 14 16.87 -19.44 -0.52
CA THR A 14 16.38 -18.69 0.65
C THR A 14 16.01 -17.22 0.34
N PRO A 15 16.79 -16.45 -0.44
CA PRO A 15 16.43 -15.07 -0.77
C PRO A 15 15.14 -14.96 -1.60
N ILE A 16 14.90 -15.90 -2.51
CA ILE A 16 13.68 -15.93 -3.35
C ILE A 16 12.45 -16.19 -2.46
N VAL A 17 12.55 -17.16 -1.55
CA VAL A 17 11.45 -17.47 -0.62
C VAL A 17 11.12 -16.25 0.25
N LEU A 18 12.15 -15.57 0.77
CA LEU A 18 11.95 -14.35 1.57
C LEU A 18 11.34 -13.21 0.74
N ALA A 19 11.82 -12.98 -0.49
CA ALA A 19 11.25 -12.00 -1.40
C ALA A 19 9.75 -12.27 -1.65
N ALA A 20 9.39 -13.52 -1.94
CA ALA A 20 8.00 -13.92 -2.15
C ALA A 20 7.12 -13.70 -0.91
N LEU A 21 7.62 -14.03 0.29
CA LEU A 21 6.92 -13.80 1.54
C LEU A 21 6.73 -12.30 1.82
N ILE A 22 7.75 -11.49 1.61
CA ILE A 22 7.69 -10.03 1.77
C ILE A 22 6.63 -9.44 0.83
N SER A 23 6.65 -9.81 -0.45
CA SER A 23 5.68 -9.38 -1.45
C SER A 23 4.25 -9.82 -1.12
N PHE A 24 4.08 -11.01 -0.54
CA PHE A 24 2.78 -11.49 -0.07
C PHE A 24 2.26 -10.65 1.10
N VAL A 25 3.11 -10.41 2.12
CA VAL A 25 2.76 -9.55 3.27
C VAL A 25 2.47 -8.12 2.83
N GLY A 26 3.23 -7.58 1.88
CA GLY A 26 2.98 -6.25 1.29
C GLY A 26 1.60 -6.15 0.66
N SER A 27 1.20 -7.16 -0.12
CA SER A 27 -0.13 -7.24 -0.72
C SER A 27 -1.25 -7.28 0.34
N LEU A 28 -1.09 -8.07 1.41
CA LEU A 28 -2.04 -8.11 2.51
C LEU A 28 -2.13 -6.77 3.24
N ALA A 29 -1.00 -6.12 3.51
CA ALA A 29 -0.96 -4.83 4.20
C ALA A 29 -1.64 -3.73 3.38
N MET A 30 -1.40 -3.68 2.07
CA MET A 30 -2.11 -2.78 1.16
C MET A 30 -3.62 -3.04 1.21
N TRP A 31 -4.04 -4.28 1.06
CA TRP A 31 -5.45 -4.65 1.15
C TRP A 31 -6.11 -4.22 2.46
N TRP A 32 -5.39 -4.34 3.57
CA TRP A 32 -5.86 -3.91 4.88
C TRP A 32 -6.07 -2.39 4.95
N ILE A 33 -5.10 -1.60 4.46
CA ILE A 33 -5.19 -0.13 4.42
C ILE A 33 -6.39 0.32 3.57
N TYR A 34 -6.64 -0.37 2.46
CA TYR A 34 -7.81 -0.12 1.62
C TYR A 34 -9.12 -0.40 2.37
N PHE A 35 -9.23 -1.55 3.03
CA PHE A 35 -10.50 -1.99 3.64
C PHE A 35 -10.81 -1.45 5.04
N ASP A 36 -9.81 -1.14 5.89
CA ASP A 36 -10.03 -0.59 7.24
C ASP A 36 -10.90 0.68 7.20
N THR A 37 -10.90 1.38 6.08
CA THR A 37 -11.68 2.61 5.88
C THR A 37 -12.99 2.45 5.13
N SER A 38 -13.31 1.25 4.63
CA SER A 38 -14.37 1.07 3.61
C SER A 38 -15.71 0.55 4.15
N SER A 39 -15.80 -0.03 5.34
CA SER A 39 -17.01 -0.79 5.70
C SER A 39 -18.21 0.06 6.14
N GLU A 40 -18.01 1.10 6.95
CA GLU A 40 -19.14 1.77 7.62
C GLU A 40 -19.40 3.20 7.12
N ALA A 41 -18.36 3.98 6.83
CA ALA A 41 -18.50 5.41 6.51
C ALA A 41 -18.96 5.69 5.06
N GLY A 42 -18.69 4.79 4.12
CA GLY A 42 -19.07 4.94 2.71
C GLY A 42 -20.58 4.76 2.49
N ALA A 43 -21.18 3.77 3.14
CA ALA A 43 -22.60 3.44 3.00
C ALA A 43 -23.51 4.55 3.55
N GLU A 44 -23.21 5.11 4.73
CA GLU A 44 -24.00 6.19 5.33
C GLU A 44 -23.99 7.48 4.51
N LYS A 45 -22.87 7.79 3.83
CA LYS A 45 -22.80 9.00 2.99
C LYS A 45 -23.52 8.83 1.68
N ILE A 46 -23.44 7.68 1.02
CA ILE A 46 -24.15 7.45 -0.26
C ILE A 46 -25.66 7.66 -0.09
N MET A 47 -26.21 7.33 1.09
CA MET A 47 -27.63 7.54 1.39
C MET A 47 -28.05 9.00 1.59
N LYS A 48 -27.10 9.94 1.74
CA LYS A 48 -27.38 11.35 2.12
C LYS A 48 -27.00 12.39 1.06
N VAL A 49 -26.56 12.00 -0.15
CA VAL A 49 -26.06 12.97 -1.14
C VAL A 49 -27.02 13.17 -2.30
N ASP A 50 -27.26 14.44 -2.63
CA ASP A 50 -28.21 14.90 -3.67
C ASP A 50 -27.88 14.44 -5.11
N ASN A 51 -26.63 14.06 -5.41
CA ASN A 51 -26.23 13.59 -6.74
C ASN A 51 -25.35 12.32 -6.67
N PRO A 52 -25.96 11.13 -6.60
CA PRO A 52 -25.24 9.86 -6.47
C PRO A 52 -24.41 9.51 -7.71
N GLY A 53 -24.81 9.98 -8.91
CA GLY A 53 -24.10 9.68 -10.16
C GLY A 53 -22.69 10.30 -10.23
N LEU A 54 -22.55 11.57 -9.82
CA LEU A 54 -21.25 12.25 -9.78
C LEU A 54 -20.31 11.63 -8.73
N LEU A 55 -20.87 11.17 -7.61
CA LEU A 55 -20.10 10.45 -6.61
C LEU A 55 -19.59 9.12 -7.17
N GLY A 56 -20.45 8.33 -7.81
CA GLY A 56 -20.07 7.05 -8.41
C GLY A 56 -18.91 7.16 -9.40
N LEU A 57 -18.91 8.20 -10.25
CA LEU A 57 -17.79 8.47 -11.17
C LEU A 57 -16.49 8.79 -10.43
N LYS A 58 -16.53 9.67 -9.41
CA LYS A 58 -15.34 10.00 -8.61
C LYS A 58 -14.77 8.79 -7.89
N TYR A 59 -15.64 7.94 -7.33
CA TYR A 59 -15.27 6.69 -6.70
C TYR A 59 -14.52 5.77 -7.67
N HIS A 60 -15.09 5.58 -8.85
CA HIS A 60 -14.48 4.73 -9.88
C HIS A 60 -13.13 5.29 -10.34
N SER A 61 -13.02 6.61 -10.59
CA SER A 61 -11.76 7.23 -11.01
C SER A 61 -10.63 7.02 -9.99
N ILE A 62 -10.92 7.18 -8.70
CA ILE A 62 -9.92 6.94 -7.64
C ILE A 62 -9.57 5.45 -7.56
N HIS A 63 -10.56 4.57 -7.69
CA HIS A 63 -10.33 3.13 -7.65
C HIS A 63 -9.42 2.67 -8.81
N VAL A 64 -9.60 3.22 -10.01
CA VAL A 64 -8.71 2.97 -11.16
C VAL A 64 -7.27 3.38 -10.85
N ILE A 65 -7.05 4.55 -10.22
CA ILE A 65 -5.71 5.00 -9.83
C ILE A 65 -5.10 4.04 -8.78
N LEU A 66 -5.91 3.59 -7.81
CA LEU A 66 -5.47 2.68 -6.75
C LEU A 66 -5.07 1.31 -7.31
N VAL A 67 -5.86 0.77 -8.25
CA VAL A 67 -5.53 -0.47 -8.97
C VAL A 67 -4.27 -0.29 -9.82
N GLY A 68 -4.11 0.85 -10.51
CA GLY A 68 -2.89 1.16 -11.26
C GLY A 68 -1.65 1.18 -10.38
N ALA A 69 -1.74 1.75 -9.18
CA ALA A 69 -0.66 1.73 -8.20
C ALA A 69 -0.35 0.32 -7.68
N LEU A 70 -1.37 -0.53 -7.46
CA LEU A 70 -1.17 -1.93 -7.08
C LEU A 70 -0.44 -2.73 -8.17
N ILE A 71 -0.78 -2.50 -9.44
CA ILE A 71 -0.06 -3.12 -10.56
C ILE A 71 1.41 -2.69 -10.56
N LEU A 72 1.68 -1.40 -10.33
CA LEU A 72 3.05 -0.89 -10.26
C LEU A 72 3.85 -1.54 -9.12
N CYS A 73 3.25 -1.70 -7.94
CA CYS A 73 3.86 -2.44 -6.84
C CYS A 73 4.11 -3.91 -7.19
N ALA A 74 3.19 -4.56 -7.93
CA ALA A 74 3.36 -5.95 -8.36
C ALA A 74 4.54 -6.13 -9.32
N VAL A 75 4.79 -5.16 -10.21
CA VAL A 75 6.00 -5.15 -11.06
C VAL A 75 7.26 -5.03 -10.20
N GLY A 76 7.24 -4.21 -9.16
CA GLY A 76 8.35 -4.11 -8.20
C GLY A 76 8.60 -5.41 -7.45
N ASP A 77 7.54 -6.07 -6.98
CA ASP A 77 7.61 -7.39 -6.34
C ASP A 77 8.26 -8.44 -7.25
N GLU A 78 7.87 -8.47 -8.52
CA GLU A 78 8.43 -9.40 -9.53
C GLU A 78 9.93 -9.18 -9.72
N LEU A 79 10.38 -7.93 -9.82
CA LEU A 79 11.81 -7.61 -9.93
C LEU A 79 12.60 -8.06 -8.70
N VAL A 80 12.04 -7.89 -7.50
CA VAL A 80 12.67 -8.31 -6.25
C VAL A 80 12.77 -9.84 -6.17
N VAL A 81 11.78 -10.57 -6.66
CA VAL A 81 11.81 -12.05 -6.70
C VAL A 81 12.84 -12.56 -7.71
N ASN A 82 12.96 -11.94 -8.88
CA ASN A 82 13.90 -12.34 -9.92
C ASN A 82 15.35 -12.00 -9.58
N HIS A 83 15.60 -10.86 -8.93
CA HIS A 83 16.95 -10.40 -8.57
C HIS A 83 17.06 -9.93 -7.11
N PRO A 84 16.88 -10.80 -6.10
CA PRO A 84 16.76 -10.39 -4.70
C PRO A 84 18.00 -9.65 -4.16
N LEU A 85 19.19 -10.09 -4.57
CA LEU A 85 20.49 -9.53 -4.16
C LEU A 85 21.06 -8.54 -5.20
N GLY A 86 20.28 -8.17 -6.21
CA GLY A 86 20.68 -7.20 -7.22
C GLY A 86 20.87 -5.81 -6.63
N TYR A 87 21.69 -5.02 -7.31
CA TYR A 87 21.78 -3.57 -7.08
C TYR A 87 20.56 -2.86 -7.66
N MET A 88 20.12 -1.80 -6.98
CA MET A 88 18.94 -1.06 -7.38
C MET A 88 19.27 -0.06 -8.49
N SER A 89 18.64 -0.23 -9.65
CA SER A 89 18.63 0.77 -10.72
C SER A 89 17.60 1.88 -10.45
N ALA A 90 17.67 2.99 -11.19
CA ALA A 90 16.69 4.07 -11.05
C ALA A 90 15.25 3.61 -11.37
N SER A 91 15.09 2.67 -12.31
CA SER A 91 13.80 2.04 -12.60
C SER A 91 13.27 1.21 -11.43
N ASP A 92 14.15 0.52 -10.70
CA ASP A 92 13.75 -0.30 -9.55
C ASP A 92 13.28 0.59 -8.39
N VAL A 93 13.96 1.72 -8.15
CA VAL A 93 13.52 2.74 -7.16
C VAL A 93 12.10 3.21 -7.47
N PHE A 94 11.81 3.45 -8.74
CA PHE A 94 10.49 3.92 -9.17
C PHE A 94 9.39 2.91 -8.82
N VAL A 95 9.57 1.64 -9.14
CA VAL A 95 8.53 0.63 -8.90
C VAL A 95 8.45 0.18 -7.44
N ILE A 96 9.59 0.08 -6.73
CA ILE A 96 9.65 -0.40 -5.33
C ILE A 96 9.26 0.69 -4.32
N ILE A 97 9.49 1.97 -4.63
CA ILE A 97 9.23 3.07 -3.68
C ILE A 97 8.15 4.02 -4.19
N VAL A 98 8.23 4.47 -5.45
CA VAL A 98 7.25 5.44 -5.98
C VAL A 98 5.87 4.79 -6.15
N GLY A 99 5.81 3.52 -6.57
CA GLY A 99 4.54 2.76 -6.63
C GLY A 99 3.77 2.77 -5.29
N PRO A 100 4.39 2.37 -4.18
CA PRO A 100 3.76 2.43 -2.88
C PRO A 100 3.41 3.86 -2.41
N ILE A 101 4.20 4.87 -2.76
CA ILE A 101 3.85 6.29 -2.50
C ILE A 101 2.56 6.67 -3.24
N ILE A 102 2.44 6.34 -4.53
CA ILE A 102 1.24 6.61 -5.33
C ILE A 102 0.04 5.90 -4.71
N TYR A 103 0.21 4.65 -4.28
CA TYR A 103 -0.83 3.87 -3.62
C TYR A 103 -1.35 4.56 -2.34
N LEU A 104 -0.45 5.06 -1.50
CA LEU A 104 -0.82 5.77 -0.26
C LEU A 104 -1.49 7.11 -0.54
N ILE A 105 -1.04 7.86 -1.55
CA ILE A 105 -1.67 9.11 -1.96
C ILE A 105 -3.09 8.83 -2.47
N ALA A 106 -3.26 7.83 -3.33
CA ALA A 106 -4.57 7.42 -3.86
C ALA A 106 -5.52 7.01 -2.72
N ASN A 107 -5.03 6.24 -1.75
CA ASN A 107 -5.80 5.90 -0.54
C ASN A 107 -6.14 7.13 0.31
N MET A 108 -5.20 8.04 0.52
CA MET A 108 -5.44 9.25 1.30
C MET A 108 -6.51 10.14 0.63
N VAL A 109 -6.46 10.29 -0.69
CA VAL A 109 -7.47 11.00 -1.49
C VAL A 109 -8.83 10.30 -1.37
N TYR A 110 -8.85 8.96 -1.45
CA TYR A 110 -10.06 8.17 -1.23
C TYR A 110 -10.67 8.46 0.16
N LYS A 111 -9.88 8.37 1.24
CA LYS A 111 -10.31 8.64 2.62
C LYS A 111 -10.80 10.09 2.81
N TRP A 112 -10.18 11.04 2.11
CA TRP A 112 -10.58 12.43 2.20
C TRP A 112 -11.95 12.67 1.54
N PHE A 113 -12.21 12.07 0.38
CA PHE A 113 -13.52 12.19 -0.28
C PHE A 113 -14.63 11.43 0.48
N THR A 114 -14.36 10.22 0.95
CA THR A 114 -15.34 9.39 1.69
C THR A 114 -15.59 9.90 3.10
N CYS A 115 -14.55 10.13 3.89
CA CYS A 115 -14.68 10.36 5.32
C CYS A 115 -14.44 11.82 5.70
N ARG A 116 -13.90 12.66 4.81
CA ARG A 116 -13.35 14.00 5.15
C ARG A 116 -12.28 13.95 6.25
N ILE A 117 -11.63 12.80 6.41
CA ILE A 117 -10.55 12.60 7.39
C ILE A 117 -9.24 12.57 6.64
N ILE A 118 -8.28 13.40 7.07
CA ILE A 118 -6.88 13.30 6.62
C ILE A 118 -6.21 12.26 7.51
N ALA A 119 -5.84 11.12 6.93
CA ALA A 119 -5.11 10.07 7.61
C ALA A 119 -3.66 10.51 7.83
N LYS A 120 -3.39 11.13 9.00
CA LYS A 120 -2.03 11.56 9.39
C LYS A 120 -1.00 10.41 9.33
N SER A 121 -1.46 9.19 9.56
CA SER A 121 -0.72 7.94 9.36
C SER A 121 -0.11 7.84 7.96
N HIS A 122 -0.90 8.11 6.92
CA HIS A 122 -0.46 8.00 5.52
C HIS A 122 0.60 9.05 5.18
N THR A 123 0.49 10.26 5.72
CA THR A 123 1.51 11.30 5.56
C THR A 123 2.85 10.85 6.14
N VAL A 124 2.85 10.20 7.32
CA VAL A 124 4.07 9.67 7.93
C VAL A 124 4.68 8.54 7.08
N ALA A 125 3.87 7.62 6.52
CA ALA A 125 4.39 6.62 5.58
C ALA A 125 5.03 7.26 4.36
N ILE A 126 4.36 8.22 3.74
CA ILE A 126 4.86 8.88 2.52
C ILE A 126 6.21 9.53 2.81
N VAL A 127 6.33 10.24 3.94
CA VAL A 127 7.62 10.83 4.35
C VAL A 127 8.67 9.75 4.59
N ALA A 128 8.33 8.64 5.27
CA ALA A 128 9.26 7.54 5.48
C ALA A 128 9.74 6.89 4.17
N LEU A 129 8.84 6.71 3.20
CA LEU A 129 9.17 6.19 1.87
C LEU A 129 10.03 7.18 1.07
N VAL A 130 9.76 8.48 1.16
CA VAL A 130 10.61 9.51 0.51
C VAL A 130 12.01 9.52 1.11
N VAL A 131 12.13 9.36 2.43
CA VAL A 131 13.42 9.20 3.10
C VAL A 131 14.12 7.93 2.61
N LEU A 132 13.40 6.83 2.40
CA LEU A 132 13.96 5.58 1.87
C LEU A 132 14.58 5.75 0.48
N ILE A 133 14.07 6.66 -0.36
CA ILE A 133 14.68 7.01 -1.66
C ILE A 133 16.12 7.51 -1.49
N LEU A 134 16.41 8.29 -0.44
CA LEU A 134 17.75 8.83 -0.20
C LEU A 134 18.76 7.74 0.17
N PHE A 135 18.28 6.64 0.75
CA PHE A 135 19.12 5.51 1.17
C PHE A 135 19.13 4.35 0.16
N SER A 136 18.32 4.43 -0.90
CA SER A 136 18.11 3.29 -1.81
C SER A 136 19.39 2.84 -2.53
N SER A 137 20.31 3.77 -2.81
CA SER A 137 21.61 3.46 -3.45
C SER A 137 22.53 2.56 -2.60
N TYR A 138 22.28 2.45 -1.29
CA TYR A 138 23.06 1.61 -0.37
C TYR A 138 22.41 0.26 -0.08
N LEU A 139 21.21 0.00 -0.63
CA LEU A 139 20.39 -1.15 -0.31
C LEU A 139 20.23 -2.06 -1.53
N ASN A 140 20.15 -3.37 -1.28
CA ASN A 140 19.75 -4.34 -2.30
C ASN A 140 18.21 -4.38 -2.41
N LEU A 141 17.70 -4.92 -3.52
CA LEU A 141 16.26 -4.99 -3.82
C LEU A 141 15.43 -5.58 -2.68
N ILE A 142 15.87 -6.72 -2.11
CA ILE A 142 15.14 -7.39 -1.03
C ILE A 142 15.03 -6.53 0.24
N VAL A 143 16.11 -5.82 0.61
CA VAL A 143 16.14 -5.01 1.83
C VAL A 143 15.25 -3.79 1.67
N CYS A 144 15.32 -3.13 0.52
CA CYS A 144 14.46 -1.99 0.24
C CYS A 144 12.98 -2.39 0.19
N ASN A 145 12.65 -3.54 -0.42
CA ASN A 145 11.29 -4.05 -0.42
C ASN A 145 10.81 -4.39 1.00
N ALA A 146 11.64 -5.07 1.79
CA ALA A 146 11.33 -5.38 3.19
C ALA A 146 11.05 -4.13 4.02
N LEU A 147 11.83 -3.06 3.84
CA LEU A 147 11.62 -1.78 4.52
C LEU A 147 10.32 -1.10 4.08
N SER A 148 10.05 -1.08 2.77
CA SER A 148 8.79 -0.56 2.22
C SER A 148 7.59 -1.30 2.81
N VAL A 149 7.57 -2.63 2.73
CA VAL A 149 6.50 -3.46 3.31
C VAL A 149 6.38 -3.28 4.82
N SER A 150 7.49 -3.15 5.54
CA SER A 150 7.46 -2.89 6.98
C SER A 150 6.73 -1.59 7.30
N ILE A 151 6.96 -0.51 6.53
CA ILE A 151 6.23 0.77 6.69
C ILE A 151 4.71 0.55 6.51
N PHE A 152 4.30 -0.22 5.50
CA PHE A 152 2.90 -0.57 5.27
C PHE A 152 2.29 -1.36 6.43
N VAL A 153 3.00 -2.37 6.93
CA VAL A 153 2.55 -3.18 8.07
C VAL A 153 2.42 -2.32 9.33
N PHE A 154 3.41 -1.47 9.63
CA PHE A 154 3.37 -0.60 10.80
C PHE A 154 2.17 0.35 10.76
N ILE A 155 1.89 0.96 9.60
CA ILE A 155 0.77 1.87 9.47
C ILE A 155 -0.58 1.14 9.46
N SER A 156 -0.66 -0.03 8.83
CA SER A 156 -1.86 -0.87 8.91
C SER A 156 -2.19 -1.21 10.37
N ILE A 157 -1.21 -1.65 11.16
CA ILE A 157 -1.39 -1.93 12.59
C ILE A 157 -1.78 -0.67 13.35
N TYR A 158 -1.11 0.46 13.08
CA TYR A 158 -1.41 1.73 13.74
C TYR A 158 -2.86 2.18 13.49
N GLU A 159 -3.34 2.07 12.25
CA GLU A 159 -4.72 2.42 11.90
C GLU A 159 -5.74 1.51 12.60
N VAL A 160 -5.52 0.20 12.60
CA VAL A 160 -6.38 -0.76 13.32
C VAL A 160 -6.48 -0.42 14.80
N VAL A 161 -5.36 -0.07 15.44
CA VAL A 161 -5.33 0.28 16.87
C VAL A 161 -6.02 1.62 17.12
N ASP A 162 -5.78 2.64 16.29
CA ASP A 162 -6.41 3.96 16.42
C ASP A 162 -7.93 3.91 16.20
N SER A 163 -8.38 3.17 15.18
CA SER A 163 -9.79 2.93 14.89
C SER A 163 -10.51 2.27 16.08
N LYS A 164 -9.92 1.23 16.69
CA LYS A 164 -10.47 0.58 17.89
C LYS A 164 -10.58 1.54 19.09
N LYS A 165 -9.58 2.41 19.31
CA LYS A 165 -9.61 3.40 20.40
C LYS A 165 -10.76 4.40 20.23
N LYS A 166 -11.02 4.87 19.00
CA LYS A 166 -12.10 5.81 18.69
C LYS A 166 -13.48 5.19 18.92
N VAL A 167 -13.69 3.94 18.50
CA VAL A 167 -14.94 3.21 18.73
C VAL A 167 -15.18 3.01 20.23
N HIS A 168 -14.16 2.59 20.99
CA HIS A 168 -14.30 2.39 22.43
C HIS A 168 -14.61 3.68 23.19
N LYS A 169 -14.07 4.82 22.75
CA LYS A 169 -14.39 6.13 23.33
C LYS A 169 -15.86 6.52 23.11
N LYS A 170 -16.39 6.29 21.90
CA LYS A 170 -17.78 6.62 21.53
C LYS A 170 -18.83 5.79 22.28
N ILE A 171 -18.47 4.61 22.79
CA ILE A 171 -19.38 3.75 23.59
C ILE A 171 -19.40 4.18 25.07
N LYS A 172 -18.41 4.96 25.53
CA LYS A 172 -18.30 5.44 26.92
C LYS A 172 -18.88 6.84 27.15
N GLU A 173 -19.17 7.58 26.09
CA GLU A 173 -19.86 8.90 26.12
C GLU A 173 -21.36 8.70 25.91
#